data_AF-A0A453CEV2-F1
#
_entry.id   AF-A0A453CEV2-F1
#
_cell.length_a   1.000
_cell.length_b   1.000
_cell.length_c   1.000
_cell.angle_alpha   90.00
_cell.angle_beta   90.00
_cell.angle_gamma   90.00
#
_symmetry.space_group_name_H-M   'P 1'
#
loop_
_entity.id
_entity.type
_entity.pdbx_description
1 polymer ?
#
loop_
_entity_poly.entity_id
_entity_poly.type
_entity_poly.pdbx_seq_one_letter_code
_entity_poly.pdbx_strand_id
1 'polypeptide(L)'
;MAKNGVIFVTVYNFGSPRVGNRRFADVYNAKVKDSWRVVNHRDIIPTVPRLMGYCHVETPVYLKCGDLTDALAKEILDEDQGDEIGEYTPDVLVSEFMKGETQLVEKLLQTEINLLRSIRDGSALMQHMEDFYYVTLLETVRSRYQLVDDASQE
;
A
#
# COMPACT_ATOMS: atom_id res chain seq x y z
N MET A 1 -33.30 -18.32 5.96
CA MET A 1 -34.05 -17.21 5.32
C MET A 1 -33.18 -15.96 5.35
N ALA A 2 -32.46 -15.64 4.27
CA ALA A 2 -31.78 -14.35 4.15
C ALA A 2 -32.83 -13.29 3.79
N LYS A 3 -33.47 -12.72 4.81
CA LYS A 3 -34.44 -11.64 4.66
C LYS A 3 -33.66 -10.32 4.61
N ASN A 4 -33.79 -9.59 3.50
CA ASN A 4 -33.19 -8.27 3.22
C ASN A 4 -31.65 -8.21 3.13
N GLY A 5 -31.10 -8.93 2.14
CA GLY A 5 -30.27 -8.38 1.05
C GLY A 5 -29.03 -7.53 1.30
N VAL A 6 -28.58 -7.30 2.54
CA VAL A 6 -27.35 -6.54 2.82
C VAL A 6 -26.22 -7.52 3.13
N ILE A 7 -25.28 -7.64 2.19
CA ILE A 7 -24.05 -8.42 2.38
C ILE A 7 -23.00 -7.47 2.93
N PHE A 8 -22.52 -7.76 4.14
CA PHE A 8 -21.36 -7.08 4.72
C PHE A 8 -20.10 -7.85 4.30
N VAL A 9 -19.15 -7.16 3.70
CA VAL A 9 -17.87 -7.72 3.26
C VAL A 9 -16.76 -6.89 3.88
N THR A 10 -15.88 -7.57 4.60
CA THR A 10 -14.62 -7.00 5.10
C THR A 10 -13.47 -7.59 4.28
N VAL A 11 -12.58 -6.73 3.79
CA VAL A 11 -11.44 -7.15 2.97
C VAL A 11 -10.13 -6.74 3.64
N TYR A 12 -9.20 -7.69 3.72
CA TYR A 12 -7.84 -7.45 4.20
C TYR A 12 -6.85 -7.87 3.12
N ASN A 13 -6.08 -6.90 2.63
CA ASN A 13 -5.09 -7.09 1.60
C ASN A 13 -3.70 -6.80 2.17
N PHE A 14 -2.75 -7.71 1.95
CA PHE A 14 -1.35 -7.55 2.33
C PHE A 14 -0.51 -7.53 1.06
N GLY A 15 0.26 -6.47 0.84
CA GLY A 15 1.15 -6.40 -0.32
C GLY A 15 0.43 -6.39 -1.68
N SER A 16 -0.87 -6.06 -1.73
CA SER A 16 -1.67 -6.19 -2.95
C SER A 16 -1.21 -5.23 -4.05
N PRO A 17 -1.02 -5.72 -5.29
CA PRO A 17 -0.78 -4.84 -6.44
C PRO A 17 -2.02 -3.99 -6.77
N ARG A 18 -1.86 -3.00 -7.65
CA ARG A 18 -2.99 -2.28 -8.28
C ARG A 18 -3.74 -3.23 -9.21
N VAL A 19 -5.06 -3.24 -9.14
CA VAL A 19 -5.91 -4.24 -9.85
C VAL A 19 -6.86 -3.64 -10.88
N GLY A 20 -6.98 -2.31 -10.93
CA GLY A 20 -7.89 -1.65 -11.86
C GLY A 20 -7.58 -0.17 -12.02
N ASN A 21 -8.35 0.50 -12.87
CA ASN A 21 -8.23 1.93 -13.10
C ASN A 21 -8.99 2.77 -12.06
N ARG A 22 -8.91 4.10 -12.15
CA ARG A 22 -9.59 5.03 -11.22
C ARG A 22 -11.07 4.73 -11.05
N ARG A 23 -11.78 4.46 -12.15
CA ARG A 23 -13.22 4.13 -12.13
C ARG A 23 -13.51 2.83 -11.38
N PHE A 24 -12.65 1.82 -11.51
CA PHE A 24 -12.76 0.61 -10.70
C PHE A 24 -12.56 0.93 -9.21
N ALA A 25 -11.54 1.71 -8.87
CA ALA A 25 -11.25 2.09 -7.49
C ALA A 25 -12.42 2.87 -6.85
N ASP A 26 -13.03 3.80 -7.57
CA ASP A 26 -14.21 4.55 -7.10
C ASP A 26 -15.39 3.62 -6.79
N VAL A 27 -15.67 2.67 -7.69
CA VAL A 27 -16.76 1.70 -7.51
C VAL A 27 -16.46 0.75 -6.34
N TYR A 28 -15.20 0.34 -6.17
CA TYR A 28 -14.78 -0.50 -5.06
C TYR A 28 -14.95 0.21 -3.72
N ASN A 29 -14.35 1.41 -3.57
CA ASN A 29 -14.39 2.19 -2.33
C ASN A 29 -15.85 2.55 -1.93
N ALA A 30 -16.74 2.74 -2.91
CA ALA A 30 -18.15 2.99 -2.65
C ALA A 30 -18.91 1.75 -2.13
N LYS A 31 -18.50 0.55 -2.56
CA LYS A 31 -19.20 -0.72 -2.26
C LYS A 31 -18.60 -1.48 -1.08
N VAL A 32 -17.29 -1.45 -0.90
CA VAL A 32 -16.54 -2.24 0.09
C VAL A 32 -15.93 -1.27 1.11
N LYS A 33 -16.78 -0.75 1.99
CA LYS A 33 -16.39 0.29 2.96
C LYS A 33 -15.44 -0.19 4.04
N ASP A 34 -15.44 -1.49 4.34
CA ASP A 34 -14.58 -2.09 5.33
C ASP A 34 -13.45 -2.84 4.62
N SER A 35 -12.49 -2.09 4.10
CA SER A 35 -11.37 -2.61 3.32
C SER A 35 -10.06 -2.04 3.84
N TRP A 36 -9.10 -2.92 4.11
CA TRP A 36 -7.82 -2.59 4.70
C TRP A 36 -6.71 -3.04 3.76
N ARG A 37 -5.90 -2.10 3.26
CA ARG A 37 -4.70 -2.42 2.48
C ARG A 37 -3.45 -2.17 3.31
N VAL A 38 -2.82 -3.24 3.75
CA VAL A 38 -1.59 -3.23 4.52
C VAL A 38 -0.39 -3.32 3.57
N VAL A 39 0.56 -2.39 3.71
CA VAL A 39 1.71 -2.25 2.82
C VAL A 39 3.01 -2.23 3.63
N ASN A 40 4.00 -3.01 3.18
CA ASN A 40 5.39 -2.94 3.62
C ASN A 40 6.18 -2.02 2.67
N HIS A 41 6.96 -1.09 3.21
CA HIS A 41 7.78 -0.15 2.43
C HIS A 41 8.83 -0.84 1.55
N ARG A 42 9.30 -2.02 1.95
CA ARG A 42 10.27 -2.80 1.18
C ARG A 42 9.62 -3.66 0.11
N ASP A 43 8.30 -3.83 0.15
CA ASP A 43 7.57 -4.65 -0.80
C ASP A 43 7.31 -3.86 -2.09
N ILE A 44 7.85 -4.37 -3.19
CA ILE A 44 7.70 -3.74 -4.51
C ILE A 44 6.37 -4.10 -5.19
N ILE A 45 5.67 -5.14 -4.75
CA ILE A 45 4.43 -5.63 -5.40
C ILE A 45 3.27 -4.62 -5.28
N PRO A 46 3.03 -3.95 -4.14
CA PRO A 46 2.07 -2.86 -4.04
C PRO A 46 2.28 -1.77 -5.08
N THR A 47 3.51 -1.60 -5.56
CA THR A 47 3.82 -0.50 -6.46
C THR A 47 3.48 -0.79 -7.91
N VAL A 48 3.08 -2.01 -8.28
CA VAL A 48 2.79 -2.39 -9.67
C VAL A 48 1.30 -2.69 -9.88
N PRO A 49 0.75 -2.54 -11.11
CA PRO A 49 1.34 -1.91 -12.29
C PRO A 49 1.42 -0.38 -12.18
N ARG A 50 2.47 0.24 -12.75
CA ARG A 50 2.78 1.69 -12.65
C ARG A 50 2.35 2.52 -13.88
N LEU A 51 1.76 1.86 -14.86
CA LEU A 51 1.46 2.41 -16.18
C LEU A 51 0.01 2.08 -16.55
N MET A 52 -0.53 2.78 -17.55
CA MET A 52 -1.87 2.54 -18.10
C MET A 52 -3.03 2.96 -17.18
N GLY A 53 -2.78 3.86 -16.22
CA GLY A 53 -3.83 4.44 -15.37
C GLY A 53 -4.39 3.49 -14.32
N TYR A 54 -3.57 2.54 -13.85
CA TYR A 54 -3.91 1.69 -12.71
C TYR A 54 -3.87 2.53 -11.43
N CYS A 55 -4.92 2.40 -10.64
CA CYS A 55 -5.09 3.13 -9.38
C CYS A 55 -5.31 2.13 -8.25
N HIS A 56 -4.92 2.58 -7.07
CA HIS A 56 -5.07 1.83 -5.85
C HIS A 56 -6.47 2.02 -5.24
N VAL A 57 -7.00 0.96 -4.62
CA VAL A 57 -8.27 1.01 -3.86
C VAL A 57 -8.00 1.32 -2.40
N GLU A 58 -8.80 2.16 -1.74
CA GLU A 58 -8.54 2.61 -0.36
C GLU A 58 -7.15 3.23 -0.10
N THR A 59 -6.99 3.84 1.07
CA THR A 59 -5.72 4.42 1.53
C THR A 59 -4.81 3.31 2.08
N PRO A 60 -3.50 3.29 1.76
CA PRO A 60 -2.60 2.28 2.31
C PRO A 60 -2.36 2.50 3.81
N VAL A 61 -2.32 1.42 4.57
CA VAL A 61 -1.86 1.38 5.95
C VAL A 61 -0.44 0.85 5.93
N TYR A 62 0.51 1.74 6.16
CA TYR A 62 1.93 1.39 6.21
C TYR A 62 2.29 0.82 7.58
N LEU A 63 2.89 -0.36 7.57
CA LEU A 63 3.41 -0.99 8.78
C LEU A 63 4.76 -0.36 9.15
N LYS A 64 4.88 0.13 10.39
CA LYS A 64 6.15 0.52 11.00
C LYS A 64 6.48 -0.47 12.11
N CYS A 65 7.67 -1.07 12.05
CA CYS A 65 8.26 -1.74 13.19
C CYS A 65 8.68 -0.64 14.17
N GLY A 66 8.03 -0.57 15.33
CA GLY A 66 8.25 0.50 16.28
C GLY A 66 9.52 0.28 17.10
N ASP A 67 10.48 1.20 17.00
CA ASP A 67 11.15 1.65 18.22
C ASP A 67 10.13 2.54 18.97
N LEU A 68 9.80 2.10 20.19
CA LEU A 68 8.78 2.68 21.07
C LEU A 68 9.02 4.17 21.35
N THR A 69 8.19 5.06 20.79
CA THR A 69 7.79 6.31 21.47
C THR A 69 6.40 6.75 21.03
N ASP A 70 5.44 6.52 21.92
CA ASP A 70 3.98 6.67 21.75
C ASP A 70 3.47 8.11 21.56
N ALA A 71 4.36 9.11 21.46
CA ALA A 71 3.99 10.49 21.16
C ALA A 71 4.12 10.86 19.67
N LEU A 72 4.87 10.06 18.89
CA LEU A 72 5.21 10.33 17.49
C LEU A 72 4.35 9.52 16.50
N ALA A 73 3.55 8.56 16.99
CA ALA A 73 2.65 7.75 16.18
C ALA A 73 1.49 8.58 15.56
N LYS A 74 1.19 9.75 16.15
CA LYS A 74 0.16 10.67 15.64
C LYS A 74 0.72 11.76 14.72
N GLU A 75 2.04 11.97 14.73
CA GLU A 75 2.72 13.01 13.94
C GLU A 75 3.48 12.46 12.73
N ILE A 76 3.66 11.14 12.60
CA ILE A 76 4.28 10.54 11.41
C ILE A 76 3.31 9.57 10.74
N LEU A 77 2.08 10.04 10.53
CA LEU A 77 1.37 9.84 9.27
C LEU A 77 2.06 10.74 8.23
N ASP A 78 3.38 10.60 8.08
CA ASP A 78 4.07 11.30 7.00
C ASP A 78 3.34 10.87 5.74
N GLU A 79 2.86 11.90 5.05
CA GLU A 79 2.53 11.89 3.64
C GLU A 79 3.77 11.37 2.90
N ASP A 80 4.06 10.08 2.99
CA ASP A 80 4.91 9.41 2.02
C ASP A 80 4.09 9.47 0.75
N GLN A 81 4.36 10.53 -0.03
CA GLN A 81 3.73 10.87 -1.30
C GLN A 81 3.60 9.59 -2.09
N GLY A 82 2.41 9.00 -2.02
CA GLY A 82 2.23 7.59 -2.25
C GLY A 82 2.52 7.29 -3.69
N ASP A 83 3.73 6.80 -3.99
CA ASP A 83 4.16 6.33 -5.30
C ASP A 83 3.42 7.00 -6.47
N GLU A 84 3.44 8.35 -6.50
CA GLU A 84 2.65 9.18 -7.44
C GLU A 84 3.03 8.88 -8.90
N ILE A 85 4.16 8.22 -9.09
CA ILE A 85 4.66 7.74 -10.37
C ILE A 85 3.76 6.66 -10.98
N GLY A 86 3.00 5.92 -10.16
CA GLY A 86 2.18 4.82 -10.65
C GLY A 86 0.88 5.22 -11.35
N GLU A 87 0.41 6.46 -11.17
CA GLU A 87 -0.85 6.93 -11.74
C GLU A 87 -0.68 7.64 -13.09
N TYR A 88 0.56 7.76 -13.59
CA TYR A 88 0.82 8.43 -14.85
C TYR A 88 0.15 7.69 -16.02
N THR A 89 -0.75 8.41 -16.70
CA THR A 89 -1.33 7.95 -17.95
C THR A 89 -0.30 8.10 -19.08
N PRO A 90 -0.40 7.27 -20.14
CA PRO A 90 0.48 7.38 -21.30
C PRO A 90 0.53 8.80 -21.89
N ASP A 91 -0.59 9.53 -21.86
CA ASP A 91 -0.68 10.90 -22.36
C ASP A 91 0.19 11.87 -21.56
N VAL A 92 0.23 11.74 -20.23
CA VAL A 92 1.08 12.57 -19.37
C VAL A 92 2.54 12.25 -19.63
N LEU A 93 2.91 10.97 -19.71
CA LEU A 93 4.28 10.54 -20.01
C LEU A 93 4.78 11.08 -21.35
N VAL A 94 3.95 11.01 -22.40
CA VAL A 94 4.27 11.56 -23.72
C VAL A 94 4.40 13.07 -23.66
N SER A 95 3.53 13.75 -22.91
CA SER A 95 3.60 15.20 -22.75
C SER A 95 4.88 15.65 -22.03
N GLU A 96 5.28 14.98 -20.96
CA GLU A 96 6.49 15.30 -20.21
C GLU A 96 7.76 14.98 -21.01
N PHE A 97 7.74 13.88 -21.77
CA PHE A 97 8.80 13.56 -22.72
C PHE A 97 8.97 14.66 -23.78
N MET A 98 7.85 15.15 -24.35
CA MET A 98 7.86 16.23 -25.35
C MET A 98 8.25 17.60 -24.77
N LYS A 99 8.03 17.82 -23.47
CA LYS A 99 8.52 19.00 -22.73
C LYS A 99 10.01 18.91 -22.37
N GLY A 100 10.65 17.76 -22.60
CA GLY A 100 12.06 17.53 -22.31
C GLY A 100 12.36 17.19 -20.85
N GLU A 101 11.34 16.78 -20.07
CA GLU A 101 11.52 16.36 -18.68
C GLU A 101 12.15 14.96 -18.60
N THR A 102 13.47 14.90 -18.71
CA THR A 102 14.22 13.63 -18.67
C THR A 102 14.21 12.98 -17.29
N GLN A 103 14.02 13.75 -16.22
CA GLN A 103 14.08 13.26 -14.84
C GLN A 103 12.96 12.26 -14.53
N LEU A 104 11.75 12.49 -15.04
CA LEU A 104 10.61 11.60 -14.83
C LEU A 104 10.83 10.24 -15.52
N VAL A 105 11.32 10.29 -16.76
CA VAL A 105 11.63 9.11 -17.58
C VAL A 105 12.76 8.30 -16.94
N GLU A 106 13.80 8.97 -16.45
CA GLU A 106 14.91 8.32 -15.75
C GLU A 106 14.45 7.64 -14.45
N LYS A 107 13.62 8.31 -13.65
CA LYS A 107 13.00 7.72 -12.45
C LYS A 107 12.18 6.48 -12.81
N LEU A 108 11.35 6.55 -13.86
CA LEU A 108 10.54 5.41 -14.30
C LEU A 108 11.44 4.23 -14.72
N LEU A 109 12.44 4.47 -15.57
CA LEU A 109 13.39 3.45 -16.02
C LEU A 109 14.14 2.82 -14.84
N GLN A 110 14.62 3.63 -13.91
CA GLN A 110 15.33 3.13 -12.74
C GLN A 110 14.44 2.24 -11.86
N THR A 111 13.18 2.63 -11.69
CA THR A 111 12.19 1.84 -10.95
C THR A 111 11.89 0.51 -11.63
N GLU A 112 11.70 0.50 -12.96
CA GLU A 112 11.47 -0.75 -13.72
C GLU A 112 12.70 -1.68 -13.69
N ILE A 113 13.91 -1.11 -13.80
CA ILE A 113 15.16 -1.88 -13.64
C ILE A 113 15.24 -2.48 -12.25
N ASN A 114 14.88 -1.72 -11.21
CA ASN A 114 14.89 -2.20 -9.83
C ASN A 114 13.87 -3.33 -9.63
N LEU A 115 12.67 -3.23 -10.20
CA LEU A 115 11.67 -4.28 -10.20
C LEU A 115 12.19 -5.56 -10.86
N LEU A 116 12.76 -5.47 -12.06
CA LEU A 116 13.27 -6.65 -12.77
C LEU A 116 14.47 -7.26 -12.04
N ARG A 117 15.32 -6.44 -11.42
CA ARG A 117 16.44 -6.92 -10.60
C ARG A 117 15.94 -7.65 -9.36
N SER A 118 14.94 -7.11 -8.66
CA SER A 118 14.41 -7.72 -7.43
C SER A 118 13.63 -9.02 -7.70
N ILE A 119 12.99 -9.14 -8.86
CA ILE A 119 12.41 -10.41 -9.31
C ILE A 119 13.52 -11.43 -9.62
N ARG A 120 14.58 -11.00 -10.32
CA ARG A 120 15.69 -11.86 -10.73
C ARG A 120 16.51 -12.38 -9.56
N ASP A 121 16.79 -11.55 -8.56
CA ASP A 121 17.56 -11.94 -7.37
C ASP A 121 16.69 -12.59 -6.28
N GLY A 122 15.36 -12.59 -6.45
CA GLY A 122 14.39 -13.19 -5.53
C GLY A 122 14.03 -12.30 -4.34
N SER A 123 14.64 -11.13 -4.19
CA SER A 123 14.35 -10.20 -3.10
C SER A 123 12.91 -9.69 -3.11
N ALA A 124 12.30 -9.51 -4.28
CA ALA A 124 10.89 -9.11 -4.39
C ALA A 124 9.96 -10.11 -3.70
N LEU A 125 10.18 -11.41 -3.94
CA LEU A 125 9.40 -12.47 -3.30
C LEU A 125 9.65 -12.49 -1.79
N MET A 126 10.91 -12.36 -1.38
CA MET A 126 11.27 -12.35 0.04
C MET A 126 10.68 -11.16 0.79
N GLN A 127 10.66 -9.96 0.20
CA GLN A 127 10.09 -8.75 0.80
C GLN A 127 8.56 -8.80 0.85
N HIS A 128 7.93 -9.39 -0.17
CA HIS A 128 6.48 -9.58 -0.23
C HIS A 128 6.01 -10.65 0.76
N MET A 129 6.76 -11.73 0.90
CA MET A 129 6.50 -12.82 1.85
C MET A 129 7.20 -12.62 3.19
N GLU A 130 7.82 -11.47 3.43
CA GLU A 130 8.65 -11.25 4.62
C GLU A 130 7.81 -11.40 5.89
N ASP A 131 8.41 -11.99 6.93
CA ASP A 131 7.82 -12.06 8.26
C ASP A 131 7.48 -10.67 8.82
N PHE A 132 7.95 -9.58 8.21
CA PHE A 132 7.65 -8.20 8.61
C PHE A 132 6.15 -7.94 8.75
N TYR A 133 5.32 -8.39 7.80
CA TYR A 133 3.86 -8.25 7.92
C TYR A 133 3.34 -8.94 9.18
N TYR A 134 3.85 -10.13 9.49
CA TYR A 134 3.47 -10.90 10.66
C TYR A 134 4.00 -10.29 11.97
N VAL A 135 5.29 -9.95 12.01
CA VAL A 135 5.97 -9.36 13.18
C VAL A 135 5.32 -8.03 13.55
N THR A 136 5.13 -7.11 12.60
CA THR A 136 4.52 -5.81 12.92
C THR A 136 3.07 -5.94 13.34
N LEU A 137 2.30 -6.85 12.73
CA LEU A 137 0.92 -7.12 13.16
C LEU A 137 0.91 -7.68 14.59
N LEU A 138 1.80 -8.62 14.88
CA LEU A 138 1.91 -9.28 16.19
C LEU A 138 2.37 -8.32 17.28
N GLU A 139 3.32 -7.44 17.00
CA GLU A 139 3.73 -6.34 17.88
C GLU A 139 2.57 -5.37 18.15
N THR A 140 1.86 -4.96 17.10
CA THR A 140 0.70 -4.05 17.21
C THR A 140 -0.40 -4.67 18.07
N VAL A 141 -0.71 -5.96 17.87
CA VAL A 141 -1.70 -6.69 18.65
C VAL A 141 -1.25 -6.79 20.11
N ARG A 142 0.01 -7.19 20.37
CA ARG A 142 0.54 -7.28 21.73
C ARG A 142 0.48 -5.96 22.49
N SER A 143 0.88 -4.86 21.85
CA SER A 143 0.81 -3.51 22.43
C SER A 143 -0.63 -3.13 22.80
N ARG A 144 -1.61 -3.39 21.90
CA ARG A 144 -3.02 -3.10 22.19
C ARG A 144 -3.61 -3.97 23.29
N TYR A 145 -3.22 -5.24 23.39
CA TYR A 145 -3.68 -6.12 24.48
C TYR A 145 -3.12 -5.67 25.84
N GLN A 146 -1.84 -5.28 25.91
CA GLN A 146 -1.24 -4.76 27.15
C GLN A 146 -1.95 -3.48 27.63
N LEU A 147 -2.27 -2.56 26.73
CA LEU A 147 -3.03 -1.34 27.07
C LEU A 147 -4.44 -1.62 27.62
N VAL A 148 -5.10 -2.69 27.16
CA VAL A 148 -6.45 -3.07 27.62
C VAL A 148 -6.39 -3.74 29.00
N ASP A 149 -5.37 -4.57 29.27
CA ASP A 149 -5.16 -5.17 30.58
C ASP A 149 -4.79 -4.12 31.64
N ASP A 150 -4.03 -3.08 31.29
CA ASP A 150 -3.71 -1.97 32.19
C ASP A 150 -4.92 -1.06 32.42
N ALA A 151 -5.73 -0.78 31.38
CA ALA A 151 -6.94 0.04 31.50
C ALA A 151 -8.12 -0.66 32.21
N SER A 152 -8.02 -1.97 32.46
CA SER A 152 -9.02 -2.74 33.20
C SER A 152 -8.61 -3.07 34.64
N GLN A 153 -7.45 -2.55 35.09
CA GLN A 153 -6.97 -2.60 36.47
C GLN A 153 -7.06 -1.25 37.22
N GLU A 154 -7.60 -0.19 36.60
CA GLU A 154 -8.08 1.03 37.28
C GLU A 154 -9.61 1.02 37.46
#